data_AF-A0A0N9XH48-F1
#
_entry.id   AF-A0A0N9XH48-F1
#
_cell.length_a   1.000
_cell.length_b   1.000
_cell.length_c   1.000
_cell.angle_alpha   90.00
_cell.angle_beta   90.00
_cell.angle_gamma   90.00
#
_symmetry.space_group_name_H-M   'P 1'
#
loop_
_entity.id
_entity.type
_entity.pdbx_description
1 polymer ?
#
loop_
_entity_poly.entity_id
_entity_poly.type
_entity_poly.pdbx_seq_one_letter_code
_entity_poly.pdbx_strand_id
1 'polypeptide(L)'
;MLALLLSIAALAAMTVKAATGPEVAQLLNRNFQFTPSECAAQKPAHACSGVLARGSSPGRFWEVDPVSSQLGAQSFTYLRADLGTRSLAQPNGVLLSDGFTAISQGKTLDVLCAYPFPFTLQANRPDFGCGWIAANATADSSSCAVQGVSDAQGWLEHFRRQNQQPTAQCSLSSLEPEPFKASLVAHEGLDSTWSVKPMQVQVRNWDASAPRQMPMLGLFYDVTQAGALLGALKDQRDYFNATGDWLPILRMDLSRAPEAVFGFNLQDQLYIGHQVAAKMNARFDATAATCRDEQPAFKCNGVLIRAADASPNFHAWNPSDNSIGRNGISFSYIRADVGTVRLAGTQGYTLKETFAPTGHPVTLRCAYPANAGTNAIPDSCRASCRSLGVITVAAWRSRYASTPHTSCAFEMTPGAFQLSVDVRQSITHSSYVGAWNEIIIAVWPNDIPRELPIEAFFYTSGNATGLANARFIQRDYLEQTALFLPIVRLNLAAPQVHPFAFDAQDQTVQGTSMQTLTEGITPNPNPQGW
;
A
#
# COMPACT_ATOMS: atom_id res chain seq x y z
N MET A 1 60.40 -7.01 18.98
CA MET A 1 58.97 -7.17 19.32
C MET A 1 58.28 -5.83 19.09
N LEU A 2 57.10 -5.83 18.46
CA LEU A 2 56.31 -4.69 17.98
C LEU A 2 56.78 -4.00 16.69
N ALA A 3 56.41 -4.58 15.55
CA ALA A 3 56.07 -3.86 14.31
C ALA A 3 55.39 -4.83 13.34
N LEU A 4 54.29 -5.47 13.77
CA LEU A 4 53.46 -6.30 12.90
C LEU A 4 52.01 -6.21 13.38
N LEU A 5 51.37 -5.05 13.20
CA LEU A 5 49.94 -4.83 13.51
C LEU A 5 49.52 -3.47 12.96
N LEU A 6 49.42 -3.32 11.63
CA LEU A 6 48.74 -2.18 10.98
C LEU A 6 48.44 -2.48 9.50
N SER A 7 47.72 -3.58 9.27
CA SER A 7 47.19 -3.93 7.93
C SER A 7 45.77 -4.51 8.02
N ILE A 8 44.93 -4.00 8.93
CA ILE A 8 43.51 -4.36 9.01
C ILE A 8 42.70 -3.09 9.29
N ALA A 9 42.48 -2.25 8.28
CA ALA A 9 41.50 -1.17 8.35
C ALA A 9 41.21 -0.58 6.95
N ALA A 10 40.53 -1.33 6.08
CA ALA A 10 39.72 -0.78 4.98
C ALA A 10 38.95 -1.89 4.21
N LEU A 11 38.26 -2.81 4.89
CA LEU A 11 37.03 -3.33 4.28
C LEU A 11 35.96 -2.28 4.55
N ALA A 12 35.81 -1.35 3.62
CA ALA A 12 34.60 -0.56 3.55
C ALA A 12 33.43 -1.55 3.51
N ALA A 13 32.59 -1.53 4.54
CA ALA A 13 31.31 -2.22 4.49
C ALA A 13 30.55 -1.62 3.31
N MET A 14 30.61 -2.28 2.16
CA MET A 14 29.65 -2.06 1.09
C MET A 14 28.31 -2.47 1.69
N THR A 15 27.57 -1.51 2.21
CA THR A 15 26.16 -1.72 2.54
C THR A 15 25.48 -2.03 1.22
N VAL A 16 25.28 -3.33 0.94
CA VAL A 16 24.44 -3.77 -0.17
C VAL A 16 23.05 -3.21 0.13
N LYS A 17 22.68 -2.14 -0.56
CA LYS A 17 21.33 -1.61 -0.45
C LYS A 17 20.39 -2.65 -1.05
N ALA A 18 19.36 -3.02 -0.31
CA ALA A 18 18.29 -3.85 -0.85
C ALA A 18 17.71 -3.18 -2.12
N ALA A 19 17.39 -3.98 -3.13
CA ALA A 19 16.79 -3.47 -4.36
C ALA A 19 15.50 -2.70 -4.03
N THR A 20 15.34 -1.54 -4.66
CA THR A 20 14.13 -0.73 -4.56
C THR A 20 12.97 -1.42 -5.27
N GLY A 21 11.73 -1.06 -4.92
CA GLY A 21 10.54 -1.62 -5.58
C GLY A 21 10.53 -1.50 -7.12
N PRO A 22 10.92 -0.36 -7.71
CA PRO A 22 11.09 -0.25 -9.16
C PRO A 22 12.15 -1.19 -9.75
N GLU A 23 13.30 -1.35 -9.07
CA GLU A 23 14.36 -2.27 -9.51
C GLU A 23 13.88 -3.74 -9.43
N VAL A 24 13.10 -4.08 -8.40
CA VAL A 24 12.46 -5.41 -8.29
C VAL A 24 11.46 -5.64 -9.43
N ALA A 25 10.63 -4.65 -9.79
CA ALA A 25 9.71 -4.79 -10.93
C ALA A 25 10.48 -4.99 -12.26
N GLN A 26 11.56 -4.25 -12.48
CA GLN A 26 12.42 -4.42 -13.66
C GLN A 26 13.08 -5.80 -13.70
N LEU A 27 13.59 -6.28 -12.56
CA LEU A 27 14.15 -7.61 -12.41
C LEU A 27 13.13 -8.70 -12.76
N LEU A 28 11.90 -8.59 -12.25
CA LEU A 28 10.82 -9.53 -12.52
C LEU A 28 10.42 -9.56 -14.01
N ASN A 29 10.24 -8.39 -14.65
CA ASN A 29 9.92 -8.33 -16.09
C ASN A 29 11.05 -8.91 -16.94
N ARG A 30 12.31 -8.60 -16.62
CA ARG A 30 13.47 -9.17 -17.32
C ARG A 30 13.49 -10.69 -17.19
N ASN A 31 13.31 -11.21 -15.98
CA ASN A 31 13.31 -12.65 -15.75
C ASN A 31 12.12 -13.34 -16.44
N PHE A 32 10.93 -12.70 -16.44
CA PHE A 32 9.75 -13.20 -17.14
C PHE A 32 9.95 -13.29 -18.66
N GLN A 33 10.60 -12.29 -19.26
CA GLN A 33 10.91 -12.22 -20.69
C GLN A 33 12.06 -13.13 -21.13
N PHE A 34 12.99 -13.42 -20.22
CA PHE A 34 14.14 -14.25 -20.56
C PHE A 34 13.68 -15.70 -20.68
N THR A 35 13.68 -16.25 -21.90
CA THR A 35 13.15 -17.60 -22.19
C THR A 35 14.23 -18.54 -22.73
N PRO A 36 15.37 -18.73 -22.03
CA PRO A 36 16.37 -19.68 -22.47
C PRO A 36 15.86 -21.12 -22.26
N SER A 37 16.39 -22.06 -23.06
CA SER A 37 16.17 -23.49 -22.83
C SER A 37 16.89 -23.99 -21.57
N GLU A 38 18.04 -23.40 -21.25
CA GLU A 38 18.84 -23.68 -20.06
C GLU A 38 19.64 -22.44 -19.62
N CYS A 39 20.02 -22.42 -18.36
CA CYS A 39 20.87 -21.40 -17.77
C CYS A 39 22.35 -21.80 -17.84
N ALA A 40 23.23 -20.82 -17.57
CA ALA A 40 24.67 -21.06 -17.51
C ALA A 40 25.03 -22.23 -16.56
N ALA A 41 26.16 -22.89 -16.86
CA ALA A 41 26.64 -24.06 -16.14
C ALA A 41 25.64 -25.25 -16.14
N GLN A 42 24.95 -25.46 -17.26
CA GLN A 42 23.98 -26.55 -17.46
C GLN A 42 22.93 -26.58 -16.34
N LYS A 43 22.43 -25.39 -15.98
CA LYS A 43 21.37 -25.28 -14.97
C LYS A 43 20.01 -25.21 -15.64
N PRO A 44 18.95 -25.79 -15.03
CA PRO A 44 17.61 -25.66 -15.57
C PRO A 44 17.14 -24.21 -15.64
N ALA A 45 16.19 -23.91 -16.53
CA ALA A 45 15.81 -22.53 -16.84
C ALA A 45 15.35 -21.70 -15.61
N HIS A 46 14.73 -22.30 -14.59
CA HIS A 46 14.33 -21.57 -13.36
C HIS A 46 15.51 -21.01 -12.55
N ALA A 47 16.74 -21.44 -12.83
CA ALA A 47 17.94 -20.94 -12.14
C ALA A 47 18.27 -19.49 -12.52
N CYS A 48 17.81 -18.99 -13.66
CA CYS A 48 18.12 -17.64 -14.16
C CYS A 48 16.95 -16.94 -14.86
N SER A 49 15.81 -17.63 -15.01
CA SER A 49 14.68 -17.16 -15.81
C SER A 49 13.34 -17.57 -15.22
N GLY A 50 12.30 -16.86 -15.63
CA GLY A 50 10.95 -16.97 -15.10
C GLY A 50 10.80 -16.39 -13.70
N VAL A 51 9.56 -16.42 -13.21
CA VAL A 51 9.16 -15.90 -11.91
C VAL A 51 8.37 -16.97 -11.18
N LEU A 52 8.71 -17.24 -9.93
CA LEU A 52 7.93 -18.15 -9.08
C LEU A 52 6.94 -17.34 -8.24
N ALA A 53 5.65 -17.65 -8.40
CA ALA A 53 4.56 -17.00 -7.68
C ALA A 53 3.79 -18.01 -6.83
N ARG A 54 3.43 -17.62 -5.61
CA ARG A 54 2.48 -18.38 -4.78
C ARG A 54 1.47 -17.43 -4.15
N GLY A 55 0.21 -17.82 -4.23
CA GLY A 55 -0.89 -17.10 -3.58
C GLY A 55 -0.76 -17.08 -2.06
N SER A 56 -1.17 -16.00 -1.43
CA SER A 56 -1.16 -15.90 0.03
C SER A 56 -2.25 -16.76 0.67
N SER A 57 -1.94 -17.29 1.85
CA SER A 57 -2.90 -17.96 2.72
C SER A 57 -3.61 -16.94 3.62
N PRO A 58 -4.73 -17.31 4.29
CA PRO A 58 -5.38 -16.41 5.27
C PRO A 58 -4.47 -16.00 6.43
N GLY A 59 -3.50 -16.85 6.79
CA GLY A 59 -2.51 -16.62 7.84
C GLY A 59 -1.35 -15.73 7.38
N ARG A 60 -0.15 -15.95 7.93
CA ARG A 60 1.05 -15.26 7.44
C ARG A 60 1.51 -15.98 6.18
N PHE A 61 1.71 -15.26 5.08
CA PHE A 61 1.94 -15.91 3.79
C PHE A 61 3.15 -16.86 3.80
N TRP A 62 4.20 -16.60 4.59
CA TRP A 62 5.39 -17.46 4.69
C TRP A 62 5.21 -18.68 5.61
N GLU A 63 4.06 -18.85 6.26
CA GLU A 63 3.76 -20.08 6.97
C GLU A 63 3.48 -21.22 5.98
N VAL A 64 3.72 -22.44 6.46
CA VAL A 64 3.57 -23.68 5.71
C VAL A 64 2.27 -24.33 6.17
N ASP A 65 1.36 -24.65 5.25
CA ASP A 65 0.11 -25.33 5.58
C ASP A 65 0.35 -26.82 5.97
N PRO A 66 -0.61 -27.51 6.59
CA PRO A 66 -0.41 -28.88 7.07
C PRO A 66 -0.02 -29.89 5.98
N VAL A 67 -0.55 -29.77 4.77
CA VAL A 67 -0.21 -30.68 3.66
C VAL A 67 1.22 -30.42 3.21
N SER A 68 1.56 -29.15 2.97
CA SER A 68 2.92 -28.75 2.60
C SER A 68 3.96 -29.11 3.68
N SER A 69 3.58 -29.05 4.96
CA SER A 69 4.44 -29.42 6.09
C SER A 69 4.76 -30.92 6.08
N GLN A 70 3.77 -31.78 5.84
CA GLN A 70 3.96 -33.22 5.71
C GLN A 70 4.78 -33.59 4.47
N LEU A 71 4.57 -32.88 3.36
CA LEU A 71 5.37 -33.08 2.15
C LEU A 71 6.81 -32.58 2.31
N GLY A 72 7.04 -31.53 3.10
CA GLY A 72 8.33 -30.84 3.15
C GLY A 72 8.57 -29.90 1.96
N ALA A 73 7.54 -29.61 1.16
CA ALA A 73 7.57 -28.70 0.03
C ALA A 73 6.22 -28.03 -0.21
N GLN A 74 6.23 -26.92 -0.95
CA GLN A 74 5.02 -26.20 -1.37
C GLN A 74 4.96 -26.02 -2.87
N SER A 75 3.74 -25.87 -3.37
CA SER A 75 3.49 -25.56 -4.77
C SER A 75 3.68 -24.08 -5.09
N PHE A 76 4.42 -23.82 -6.16
CA PHE A 76 4.53 -22.50 -6.79
C PHE A 76 4.08 -22.59 -8.25
N THR A 77 3.58 -21.47 -8.78
CA THR A 77 3.40 -21.27 -10.21
C THR A 77 4.70 -20.75 -10.81
N TYR A 78 5.17 -21.38 -11.89
CA TYR A 78 6.29 -20.87 -12.67
C TYR A 78 5.75 -20.05 -13.86
N LEU A 79 6.09 -18.76 -13.88
CA LEU A 79 5.63 -17.79 -14.86
C LEU A 79 6.77 -17.44 -15.83
N ARG A 80 6.49 -17.48 -17.13
CA ARG A 80 7.43 -17.10 -18.18
C ARG A 80 6.69 -16.64 -19.43
N ALA A 81 7.27 -15.75 -20.22
CA ALA A 81 6.59 -15.08 -21.33
C ALA A 81 6.14 -16.01 -22.46
N ASP A 82 6.80 -17.15 -22.62
CA ASP A 82 6.49 -18.20 -23.60
C ASP A 82 5.53 -19.28 -23.08
N LEU A 83 5.03 -19.14 -21.84
CA LEU A 83 3.98 -20.01 -21.30
C LEU A 83 2.61 -19.33 -21.41
N GLY A 84 1.56 -20.12 -21.61
CA GLY A 84 0.19 -19.63 -21.76
C GLY A 84 -0.47 -19.16 -20.47
N THR A 85 0.12 -19.34 -19.29
CA THR A 85 -0.48 -18.97 -17.99
C THR A 85 -0.86 -17.47 -17.96
N ARG A 86 -2.14 -17.15 -17.75
CA ARG A 86 -2.64 -15.76 -17.70
C ARG A 86 -3.34 -15.35 -16.39
N SER A 87 -3.47 -16.27 -15.43
CA SER A 87 -4.06 -15.96 -14.13
C SER A 87 -3.48 -16.85 -13.03
N LEU A 88 -3.59 -16.38 -11.78
CA LEU A 88 -3.26 -17.14 -10.59
C LEU A 88 -4.53 -17.41 -9.78
N ALA A 89 -4.50 -18.46 -8.95
CA ALA A 89 -5.66 -18.84 -8.14
C ALA A 89 -5.99 -17.82 -7.03
N GLN A 90 -4.97 -17.12 -6.52
CA GLN A 90 -5.15 -16.07 -5.52
C GLN A 90 -4.79 -14.70 -6.12
N PRO A 91 -5.53 -13.64 -5.75
CA PRO A 91 -5.32 -12.31 -6.31
C PRO A 91 -4.12 -11.59 -5.72
N ASN A 92 -3.50 -12.12 -4.66
CA ASN A 92 -2.28 -11.59 -4.05
C ASN A 92 -1.41 -12.73 -3.53
N GLY A 93 -0.14 -12.44 -3.33
CA GLY A 93 0.82 -13.46 -2.95
C GLY A 93 2.25 -12.97 -2.85
N VAL A 94 3.16 -13.93 -2.91
CA VAL A 94 4.61 -13.72 -2.86
C VAL A 94 5.27 -14.11 -4.18
N LEU A 95 6.28 -13.33 -4.57
CA LEU A 95 7.17 -13.60 -5.70
C LEU A 95 8.54 -13.98 -5.18
N LEU A 96 9.09 -15.11 -5.64
CA LEU A 96 10.46 -15.51 -5.35
C LEU A 96 11.41 -15.07 -6.46
N SER A 97 12.69 -14.99 -6.07
CA SER A 97 13.82 -14.82 -6.96
C SER A 97 14.08 -16.08 -7.80
N ASP A 98 14.79 -15.92 -8.91
CA ASP A 98 15.43 -17.04 -9.60
C ASP A 98 16.59 -17.62 -8.75
N GLY A 99 17.06 -18.80 -9.10
CA GLY A 99 18.09 -19.52 -8.33
C GLY A 99 19.40 -18.72 -8.15
N PHE A 100 19.91 -18.07 -9.19
CA PHE A 100 21.15 -17.30 -9.10
C PHE A 100 20.97 -16.03 -8.25
N THR A 101 19.84 -15.35 -8.39
CA THR A 101 19.51 -14.21 -7.53
C THR A 101 19.39 -14.65 -6.06
N ALA A 102 18.73 -15.77 -5.76
CA ALA A 102 18.64 -16.30 -4.40
C ALA A 102 20.03 -16.60 -3.81
N ILE A 103 20.89 -17.28 -4.58
CA ILE A 103 22.27 -17.59 -4.18
C ILE A 103 23.06 -16.31 -3.90
N SER A 104 22.91 -15.28 -4.74
CA SER A 104 23.60 -14.00 -4.55
C SER A 104 23.20 -13.28 -3.25
N GLN A 105 22.01 -13.60 -2.71
CA GLN A 105 21.50 -13.10 -1.44
C GLN A 105 21.82 -14.02 -0.25
N GLY A 106 22.58 -15.10 -0.46
CA GLY A 106 22.88 -16.11 0.56
C GLY A 106 21.67 -16.96 0.95
N LYS A 107 20.65 -17.04 0.09
CA LYS A 107 19.42 -17.80 0.31
C LYS A 107 19.40 -19.07 -0.56
N THR A 108 18.62 -20.06 -0.14
CA THR A 108 18.41 -21.30 -0.90
C THR A 108 17.06 -21.27 -1.63
N LEU A 109 17.06 -21.76 -2.86
CA LEU A 109 15.86 -22.01 -3.66
C LEU A 109 15.98 -23.41 -4.28
N ASP A 110 15.34 -24.38 -3.65
CA ASP A 110 15.38 -25.77 -4.11
C ASP A 110 14.07 -26.09 -4.85
N VAL A 111 14.09 -25.95 -6.17
CA VAL A 111 12.99 -26.42 -7.03
C VAL A 111 13.19 -27.92 -7.26
N LEU A 112 12.25 -28.72 -6.76
CA LEU A 112 12.40 -30.18 -6.65
C LEU A 112 11.93 -30.90 -7.93
N CYS A 113 10.81 -30.45 -8.48
CA CYS A 113 10.23 -31.03 -9.70
C CYS A 113 9.23 -30.07 -10.34
N ALA A 114 8.92 -30.35 -11.61
CA ALA A 114 7.94 -29.61 -12.40
C ALA A 114 6.78 -30.50 -12.85
N TYR A 115 5.59 -29.93 -12.82
CA TYR A 115 4.36 -30.48 -13.38
C TYR A 115 3.86 -29.52 -14.46
N PRO A 116 3.68 -29.99 -15.70
CA PRO A 116 3.10 -29.17 -16.76
C PRO A 116 1.78 -28.54 -16.32
N PHE A 117 0.84 -29.29 -15.74
CA PHE A 117 -0.46 -28.74 -15.31
C PHE A 117 -0.68 -28.84 -13.80
N PRO A 118 -1.49 -27.92 -13.23
CA PRO A 118 -1.62 -27.83 -11.79
C PRO A 118 -2.63 -28.86 -11.25
N PHE A 119 -2.39 -29.34 -10.03
CA PHE A 119 -3.35 -30.13 -9.26
C PHE A 119 -3.12 -29.96 -7.76
N THR A 120 -4.14 -30.28 -6.96
CA THR A 120 -4.06 -30.26 -5.51
C THR A 120 -3.28 -31.47 -5.01
N LEU A 121 -2.11 -31.23 -4.43
CA LEU A 121 -1.31 -32.27 -3.82
C LEU A 121 -1.97 -32.83 -2.55
N GLN A 122 -1.81 -34.12 -2.35
CA GLN A 122 -2.23 -34.82 -1.15
C GLN A 122 -1.00 -35.15 -0.31
N ALA A 123 -1.14 -35.11 1.01
CA ALA A 123 0.00 -35.23 1.92
C ALA A 123 0.69 -36.61 1.91
N ASN A 124 0.02 -37.63 1.36
CA ASN A 124 0.57 -38.98 1.19
C ASN A 124 1.37 -39.16 -0.12
N ARG A 125 1.50 -38.11 -0.95
CA ARG A 125 2.26 -38.20 -2.19
C ARG A 125 3.77 -38.18 -1.85
N PRO A 126 4.54 -39.20 -2.25
CA PRO A 126 5.93 -39.33 -1.83
C PRO A 126 6.85 -38.28 -2.47
N ASP A 127 8.09 -38.24 -2.00
CA ASP A 127 9.18 -37.42 -2.53
C ASP A 127 8.82 -35.94 -2.62
N PHE A 128 8.39 -35.36 -1.50
CA PHE A 128 8.01 -33.95 -1.44
C PHE A 128 6.85 -33.59 -2.38
N GLY A 129 6.00 -34.56 -2.69
CA GLY A 129 4.90 -34.40 -3.64
C GLY A 129 5.32 -34.55 -5.10
N CYS A 130 6.57 -34.90 -5.40
CA CYS A 130 7.08 -35.12 -6.76
C CYS A 130 6.88 -36.57 -7.26
N GLY A 131 6.75 -37.54 -6.35
CA GLY A 131 6.60 -38.94 -6.72
C GLY A 131 5.28 -39.25 -7.44
N TRP A 132 5.25 -40.33 -8.23
CA TRP A 132 4.06 -40.88 -8.88
C TRP A 132 3.88 -42.34 -8.47
N ILE A 133 2.79 -42.65 -7.76
CA ILE A 133 2.43 -43.97 -7.21
C ILE A 133 3.33 -44.46 -6.07
N ALA A 134 4.65 -44.33 -6.18
CA ALA A 134 5.62 -44.78 -5.18
C ALA A 134 6.78 -43.79 -5.01
N ALA A 135 7.53 -43.94 -3.92
CA ALA A 135 8.70 -43.13 -3.64
C ALA A 135 9.87 -43.46 -4.57
N ASN A 136 10.61 -42.44 -4.98
CA ASN A 136 11.83 -42.56 -5.75
C ASN A 136 13.04 -42.62 -4.80
N ALA A 137 13.85 -43.68 -4.91
CA ALA A 137 15.04 -43.87 -4.07
C ALA A 137 16.27 -43.06 -4.56
N THR A 138 16.11 -42.21 -5.58
CA THR A 138 17.19 -41.39 -6.13
C THR A 138 17.30 -40.02 -5.47
N ALA A 139 18.43 -39.33 -5.69
CA ALA A 139 18.61 -37.94 -5.27
C ALA A 139 17.63 -36.97 -5.96
N ASP A 140 17.17 -37.32 -7.16
CA ASP A 140 16.11 -36.61 -7.87
C ASP A 140 14.75 -37.11 -7.38
N SER A 141 13.93 -36.19 -6.86
CA SER A 141 12.58 -36.50 -6.35
C SER A 141 11.53 -36.65 -7.47
N SER A 142 11.87 -36.33 -8.71
CA SER A 142 10.95 -36.43 -9.84
C SER A 142 10.65 -37.88 -10.23
N SER A 143 9.54 -38.10 -10.94
CA SER A 143 9.01 -39.46 -11.19
C SER A 143 8.97 -39.90 -12.66
N CYS A 144 9.08 -38.99 -13.62
CA CYS A 144 8.96 -39.35 -15.05
C CYS A 144 10.09 -40.27 -15.54
N ALA A 145 11.33 -40.06 -15.09
CA ALA A 145 12.46 -40.87 -15.56
C ALA A 145 12.30 -42.37 -15.24
N VAL A 146 11.73 -42.70 -14.08
CA VAL A 146 11.44 -44.08 -13.66
C VAL A 146 10.33 -44.71 -14.52
N GLN A 147 9.48 -43.89 -15.15
CA GLN A 147 8.45 -44.31 -16.10
C GLN A 147 8.96 -44.38 -17.54
N GLY A 148 10.26 -44.20 -17.77
CA GLY A 148 10.85 -44.13 -19.11
C GLY A 148 10.50 -42.85 -19.87
N VAL A 149 10.00 -41.81 -19.18
CA VAL A 149 9.64 -40.52 -19.76
C VAL A 149 10.76 -39.51 -19.48
N SER A 150 11.38 -39.00 -20.53
CA SER A 150 12.51 -38.04 -20.43
C SER A 150 12.37 -36.79 -21.30
N ASP A 151 11.37 -36.75 -22.18
CA ASP A 151 11.11 -35.63 -23.09
C ASP A 151 9.62 -35.24 -23.10
N ALA A 152 9.32 -34.15 -23.81
CA ALA A 152 7.97 -33.60 -23.86
C ALA A 152 6.98 -34.52 -24.58
N GLN A 153 7.42 -35.22 -25.63
CA GLN A 153 6.55 -36.11 -26.40
C GLN A 153 6.14 -37.32 -25.55
N GLY A 154 7.11 -37.97 -24.91
CA GLY A 154 6.89 -39.08 -23.99
C GLY A 154 5.99 -38.67 -22.83
N TRP A 155 6.13 -37.44 -22.32
CA TRP A 155 5.25 -36.91 -21.28
C TRP A 155 3.80 -36.75 -21.79
N LEU A 156 3.61 -36.17 -22.97
CA LEU A 156 2.28 -36.02 -23.58
C LEU A 156 1.62 -37.37 -23.86
N GLU A 157 2.38 -38.37 -24.30
CA GLU A 157 1.90 -39.74 -24.50
C GLU A 157 1.50 -40.38 -23.17
N HIS A 158 2.34 -40.26 -22.13
CA HIS A 158 2.02 -40.71 -20.77
C HIS A 158 0.72 -40.07 -20.27
N PHE A 159 0.61 -38.74 -20.36
CA PHE A 159 -0.55 -38.00 -19.87
C PHE A 159 -1.84 -38.40 -20.59
N ARG A 160 -1.79 -38.63 -21.91
CA ARG A 160 -2.93 -39.16 -22.67
C ARG A 160 -3.33 -40.57 -22.22
N ARG A 161 -2.37 -41.47 -21.93
CA ARG A 161 -2.67 -42.81 -21.37
C ARG A 161 -3.34 -42.74 -20.00
N GLN A 162 -3.05 -41.69 -19.23
CA GLN A 162 -3.71 -41.41 -17.96
C GLN A 162 -5.04 -40.63 -18.12
N ASN A 163 -5.65 -40.63 -19.30
CA ASN A 163 -6.88 -39.90 -19.61
C ASN A 163 -6.79 -38.39 -19.28
N GLN A 164 -5.59 -37.81 -19.43
CA GLN A 164 -5.31 -36.40 -19.15
C GLN A 164 -5.70 -35.97 -17.72
N GLN A 165 -5.60 -36.87 -16.75
CA GLN A 165 -5.92 -36.58 -15.35
C GLN A 165 -4.72 -35.88 -14.67
N PRO A 166 -4.84 -34.61 -14.21
CA PRO A 166 -3.71 -33.89 -13.61
C PRO A 166 -3.09 -34.58 -12.40
N THR A 167 -3.87 -35.32 -11.61
CA THR A 167 -3.38 -36.09 -10.47
C THR A 167 -2.49 -37.27 -10.87
N ALA A 168 -2.59 -37.75 -12.11
CA ALA A 168 -1.85 -38.89 -12.66
C ALA A 168 -0.65 -38.47 -13.53
N GLN A 169 -0.29 -37.19 -13.56
CA GLN A 169 0.95 -36.71 -14.16
C GLN A 169 2.15 -37.30 -13.40
N CYS A 170 3.15 -37.81 -14.12
CA CYS A 170 4.49 -37.92 -13.57
C CYS A 170 5.13 -36.51 -13.54
N SER A 171 6.05 -36.27 -12.60
CA SER A 171 6.78 -35.02 -12.50
C SER A 171 8.13 -35.10 -13.22
N LEU A 172 8.54 -34.00 -13.84
CA LEU A 172 9.81 -33.87 -14.54
C LEU A 172 10.87 -33.24 -13.62
N SER A 173 12.13 -33.64 -13.83
CA SER A 173 13.24 -33.16 -13.00
C SER A 173 13.39 -31.64 -13.09
N SER A 174 13.63 -31.03 -11.94
CA SER A 174 14.10 -29.64 -11.84
C SER A 174 15.57 -29.55 -11.45
N LEU A 175 16.31 -30.67 -11.50
CA LEU A 175 17.76 -30.68 -11.31
C LEU A 175 18.51 -30.66 -12.64
N GLU A 176 17.91 -31.25 -13.67
CA GLU A 176 18.49 -31.42 -15.00
C GLU A 176 17.82 -30.49 -16.05
N PRO A 177 18.59 -29.84 -16.95
CA PRO A 177 18.04 -28.89 -17.93
C PRO A 177 17.03 -29.48 -18.90
N GLU A 178 17.33 -30.63 -19.51
CA GLU A 178 16.47 -31.22 -20.55
C GLU A 178 15.11 -31.69 -20.01
N PRO A 179 14.99 -32.40 -18.88
CA PRO A 179 13.67 -32.71 -18.30
C PRO A 179 12.88 -31.47 -17.88
N PHE A 180 13.53 -30.42 -17.34
CA PHE A 180 12.82 -29.19 -16.99
C PHE A 180 12.31 -28.48 -18.26
N LYS A 181 13.12 -28.40 -19.30
CA LYS A 181 12.70 -27.91 -20.63
C LYS A 181 11.55 -28.74 -21.21
N ALA A 182 11.59 -30.07 -21.07
CA ALA A 182 10.49 -30.94 -21.48
C ALA A 182 9.18 -30.57 -20.77
N SER A 183 9.22 -30.12 -19.51
CA SER A 183 8.01 -29.71 -18.79
C SER A 183 7.36 -28.46 -19.36
N LEU A 184 8.19 -27.52 -19.82
CA LEU A 184 7.78 -26.26 -20.45
C LEU A 184 7.14 -26.54 -21.82
N VAL A 185 7.78 -27.39 -22.62
CA VAL A 185 7.27 -27.79 -23.95
C VAL A 185 5.99 -28.63 -23.82
N ALA A 186 5.93 -29.53 -22.82
CA ALA A 186 4.74 -30.34 -22.57
C ALA A 186 3.53 -29.50 -22.12
N HIS A 187 3.77 -28.44 -21.35
CA HIS A 187 2.71 -27.49 -20.93
C HIS A 187 2.03 -26.81 -22.13
N GLU A 188 2.82 -26.40 -23.12
CA GLU A 188 2.32 -25.79 -24.36
C GLU A 188 1.89 -26.82 -25.42
N GLY A 189 2.16 -28.11 -25.21
CA GLY A 189 1.98 -29.18 -26.20
C GLY A 189 0.56 -29.73 -26.34
N LEU A 190 -0.41 -29.16 -25.62
CA LEU A 190 -1.84 -29.44 -25.77
C LEU A 190 -2.54 -28.29 -26.52
N ASP A 191 -3.79 -27.98 -26.20
CA ASP A 191 -4.52 -26.86 -26.79
C ASP A 191 -4.52 -25.63 -25.86
N SER A 192 -5.10 -24.53 -26.35
CA SER A 192 -5.18 -23.26 -25.61
C SER A 192 -6.02 -23.34 -24.33
N THR A 193 -6.86 -24.36 -24.14
CA THR A 193 -7.59 -24.55 -22.87
C THR A 193 -6.68 -25.11 -21.77
N TRP A 194 -5.60 -25.77 -22.16
CA TRP A 194 -4.60 -26.33 -21.28
C TRP A 194 -3.47 -25.35 -21.00
N SER A 195 -2.90 -24.72 -22.03
CA SER A 195 -1.74 -23.83 -21.84
C SER A 195 -2.05 -22.59 -21.02
N VAL A 196 -3.32 -22.16 -20.92
CA VAL A 196 -3.73 -21.06 -20.02
C VAL A 196 -3.65 -21.41 -18.53
N LYS A 197 -3.54 -22.69 -18.18
CA LYS A 197 -3.44 -23.12 -16.79
C LYS A 197 -2.06 -22.76 -16.21
N PRO A 198 -1.95 -22.62 -14.89
CA PRO A 198 -0.65 -22.44 -14.24
C PRO A 198 0.27 -23.66 -14.38
N MET A 199 1.50 -23.45 -14.85
CA MET A 199 2.56 -24.46 -14.68
C MET A 199 2.96 -24.54 -13.21
N GLN A 200 3.00 -25.75 -12.64
CA GLN A 200 3.24 -25.97 -11.21
C GLN A 200 4.64 -26.54 -10.97
N VAL A 201 5.33 -26.04 -9.95
CA VAL A 201 6.59 -26.64 -9.46
C VAL A 201 6.50 -26.89 -7.95
N GLN A 202 7.26 -27.86 -7.45
CA GLN A 202 7.47 -28.04 -6.01
C GLN A 202 8.75 -27.34 -5.57
N VAL A 203 8.64 -26.52 -4.53
CA VAL A 203 9.77 -25.84 -3.89
C VAL A 203 9.90 -26.34 -2.47
N ARG A 204 11.10 -26.74 -2.05
CA ARG A 204 11.36 -27.20 -0.68
C ARG A 204 10.92 -26.14 0.34
N ASN A 205 10.37 -26.59 1.47
CA ASN A 205 10.01 -25.70 2.56
C ASN A 205 11.22 -24.98 3.14
N TRP A 206 10.93 -23.82 3.71
CA TRP A 206 11.84 -23.03 4.53
C TRP A 206 11.44 -23.12 6.00
N ASP A 207 12.32 -22.66 6.89
CA ASP A 207 11.99 -22.46 8.29
C ASP A 207 11.04 -21.25 8.43
N ALA A 208 9.76 -21.53 8.71
CA ALA A 208 8.73 -20.50 8.87
C ALA A 208 8.98 -19.57 10.08
N SER A 209 9.84 -19.95 11.03
CA SER A 209 10.26 -19.08 12.13
C SER A 209 11.33 -18.06 11.72
N ALA A 210 12.00 -18.29 10.57
CA ALA A 210 13.03 -17.45 10.00
C ALA A 210 12.65 -16.92 8.61
N PRO A 211 11.57 -16.12 8.46
CA PRO A 211 11.02 -15.73 7.16
C PRO A 211 12.01 -14.98 6.26
N ARG A 212 13.04 -14.34 6.83
CA ARG A 212 14.12 -13.69 6.07
C ARG A 212 14.90 -14.65 5.15
N GLN A 213 14.93 -15.94 5.48
CA GLN A 213 15.63 -16.96 4.70
C GLN A 213 14.86 -17.35 3.44
N MET A 214 13.56 -17.06 3.37
CA MET A 214 12.76 -17.30 2.17
C MET A 214 13.29 -16.40 1.03
N PRO A 215 13.50 -16.94 -0.20
CA PRO A 215 14.11 -16.24 -1.33
C PRO A 215 13.15 -15.26 -2.03
N MET A 216 12.45 -14.44 -1.26
CA MET A 216 11.44 -13.48 -1.72
C MET A 216 12.07 -12.27 -2.41
N LEU A 217 11.47 -11.84 -3.51
CA LEU A 217 11.72 -10.54 -4.14
C LEU A 217 10.70 -9.48 -3.70
N GLY A 218 9.46 -9.90 -3.48
CA GLY A 218 8.39 -8.99 -3.07
C GLY A 218 7.04 -9.69 -3.00
N LEU A 219 6.03 -8.90 -2.69
CA LEU A 219 4.63 -9.30 -2.67
C LEU A 219 3.98 -8.85 -3.97
N PHE A 220 2.94 -9.52 -4.43
CA PHE A 220 2.16 -9.07 -5.59
C PHE A 220 0.69 -8.91 -5.25
N TYR A 221 0.01 -8.09 -6.04
CA TYR A 221 -1.43 -8.18 -6.22
C TYR A 221 -1.78 -8.07 -7.71
N ASP A 222 -2.82 -8.80 -8.12
CA ASP A 222 -3.42 -8.73 -9.44
C ASP A 222 -4.25 -7.45 -9.54
N VAL A 223 -3.83 -6.54 -10.40
CA VAL A 223 -4.49 -5.24 -10.57
C VAL A 223 -5.86 -5.34 -11.23
N THR A 224 -6.18 -6.50 -11.84
CA THR A 224 -7.47 -6.78 -12.47
C THR A 224 -8.51 -7.27 -11.45
N GLN A 225 -8.09 -7.63 -10.24
CA GLN A 225 -8.94 -8.15 -9.19
C GLN A 225 -9.25 -7.07 -8.14
N ALA A 226 -10.52 -6.70 -8.02
CA ALA A 226 -10.97 -5.73 -7.03
C ALA A 226 -10.60 -6.17 -5.60
N GLY A 227 -10.07 -5.25 -4.80
CA GLY A 227 -9.67 -5.53 -3.42
C GLY A 227 -8.36 -6.31 -3.23
N ALA A 228 -7.71 -6.78 -4.30
CA ALA A 228 -6.47 -7.56 -4.23
C ALA A 228 -5.33 -6.85 -3.48
N LEU A 229 -5.24 -5.52 -3.63
CA LEU A 229 -4.27 -4.68 -2.92
C LEU A 229 -4.38 -4.84 -1.39
N LEU A 230 -5.56 -5.14 -0.84
CA LEU A 230 -5.73 -5.34 0.60
C LEU A 230 -5.02 -6.57 1.14
N GLY A 231 -4.97 -7.63 0.35
CA GLY A 231 -4.21 -8.82 0.70
C GLY A 231 -2.71 -8.53 0.71
N ALA A 232 -2.20 -7.83 -0.32
CA ALA A 232 -0.79 -7.45 -0.37
C ALA A 232 -0.40 -6.47 0.76
N LEU A 233 -1.25 -5.49 1.11
CA LEU A 233 -1.03 -4.60 2.25
C LEU A 233 -1.02 -5.37 3.58
N LYS A 234 -1.90 -6.37 3.75
CA LYS A 234 -1.90 -7.27 4.91
C LYS A 234 -0.59 -8.03 5.00
N ASP A 235 -0.18 -8.67 3.90
CA ASP A 235 1.05 -9.46 3.86
C ASP A 235 2.30 -8.60 4.13
N GLN A 236 2.32 -7.38 3.60
CA GLN A 236 3.40 -6.42 3.82
C GLN A 236 3.48 -6.00 5.29
N ARG A 237 2.34 -5.69 5.92
CA ARG A 237 2.25 -5.38 7.35
C ARG A 237 2.72 -6.55 8.19
N ASP A 238 2.21 -7.74 7.93
CA ASP A 238 2.47 -8.92 8.74
C ASP A 238 3.97 -9.27 8.69
N TYR A 239 4.59 -9.19 7.50
CA TYR A 239 6.04 -9.38 7.35
C TYR A 239 6.84 -8.32 8.10
N PHE A 240 6.44 -7.05 8.01
CA PHE A 240 7.07 -5.97 8.79
C PHE A 240 6.95 -6.21 10.29
N ASN A 241 5.80 -6.65 10.79
CA ASN A 241 5.64 -6.97 12.22
C ASN A 241 6.54 -8.13 12.67
N ALA A 242 6.73 -9.13 11.80
CA ALA A 242 7.54 -10.30 12.12
C ALA A 242 9.05 -10.05 12.02
N THR A 243 9.47 -9.10 11.18
CA THR A 243 10.89 -8.91 10.84
C THR A 243 11.40 -7.51 11.17
N GLY A 244 10.61 -6.46 10.96
CA GLY A 244 11.04 -5.07 10.90
C GLY A 244 11.45 -4.63 9.49
N ASP A 245 11.38 -5.52 8.50
CA ASP A 245 11.73 -5.24 7.10
C ASP A 245 10.47 -5.05 6.25
N TRP A 246 10.55 -4.15 5.26
CA TRP A 246 9.49 -3.96 4.28
C TRP A 246 9.79 -4.74 3.01
N LEU A 247 8.83 -5.56 2.55
CA LEU A 247 8.85 -6.11 1.19
C LEU A 247 8.11 -5.17 0.23
N PRO A 248 8.60 -4.94 -0.99
CA PRO A 248 7.84 -4.15 -1.96
C PRO A 248 6.57 -4.90 -2.38
N ILE A 249 5.48 -4.16 -2.57
CA ILE A 249 4.27 -4.64 -3.24
C ILE A 249 4.38 -4.30 -4.72
N LEU A 250 4.24 -5.31 -5.57
CA LEU A 250 4.29 -5.21 -7.02
C LEU A 250 2.88 -5.33 -7.59
N ARG A 251 2.59 -4.50 -8.57
CA ARG A 251 1.42 -4.66 -9.44
C ARG A 251 1.70 -5.81 -10.38
N MET A 252 0.73 -6.70 -10.55
CA MET A 252 0.80 -7.77 -11.54
C MET A 252 -0.40 -7.70 -12.48
N ASP A 253 -0.15 -7.76 -13.78
CA ASP A 253 -1.17 -7.89 -14.83
C ASP A 253 -0.63 -8.85 -15.90
N LEU A 254 -0.98 -10.13 -15.79
CA LEU A 254 -0.52 -11.17 -16.70
C LEU A 254 -1.15 -11.06 -18.11
N SER A 255 -2.08 -10.12 -18.33
CA SER A 255 -2.65 -9.83 -19.65
C SER A 255 -1.83 -8.82 -20.46
N ARG A 256 -0.85 -8.14 -19.83
CA ARG A 256 0.00 -7.13 -20.47
C ARG A 256 1.08 -7.77 -21.34
N ALA A 257 1.70 -6.92 -22.16
CA ALA A 257 2.93 -7.26 -22.86
C ALA A 257 4.02 -7.69 -21.84
N PRO A 258 4.92 -8.62 -22.21
CA PRO A 258 5.89 -9.20 -21.27
C PRO A 258 6.76 -8.20 -20.50
N GLU A 259 7.05 -7.01 -21.05
CA GLU A 259 7.84 -5.94 -20.42
C GLU A 259 7.07 -5.17 -19.33
N ALA A 260 5.76 -5.37 -19.24
CA ALA A 260 4.85 -4.56 -18.43
C ALA A 260 3.95 -5.39 -17.50
N VAL A 261 4.25 -6.68 -17.33
CA VAL A 261 3.52 -7.58 -16.43
C VAL A 261 3.63 -7.12 -14.99
N PHE A 262 4.83 -6.76 -14.55
CA PHE A 262 5.12 -6.30 -13.21
C PHE A 262 5.34 -4.78 -13.18
N GLY A 263 4.65 -4.11 -12.26
CA GLY A 263 4.79 -2.67 -12.03
C GLY A 263 5.03 -2.35 -10.56
N PHE A 264 5.44 -1.12 -10.30
CA PHE A 264 5.57 -0.59 -8.94
C PHE A 264 4.89 0.76 -8.84
N ASN A 265 4.12 0.96 -7.78
CA ASN A 265 3.62 2.27 -7.39
C ASN A 265 3.89 2.47 -5.90
N LEU A 266 4.53 3.58 -5.57
CA LEU A 266 4.82 3.96 -4.19
C LEU A 266 3.54 4.17 -3.37
N GLN A 267 2.43 4.60 -4.00
CA GLN A 267 1.14 4.79 -3.34
C GLN A 267 0.51 3.48 -2.86
N ASP A 268 0.88 2.34 -3.45
CA ASP A 268 0.35 1.02 -3.06
C ASP A 268 1.12 0.42 -1.87
N GLN A 269 2.14 1.12 -1.37
CA GLN A 269 2.99 0.63 -0.29
C GLN A 269 2.47 1.13 1.05
N LEU A 270 2.25 0.25 2.02
CA LEU A 270 1.79 0.61 3.36
C LEU A 270 2.74 1.62 4.03
N TYR A 271 4.05 1.45 3.83
CA TYR A 271 5.08 2.34 4.40
C TYR A 271 5.09 3.76 3.83
N ILE A 272 4.30 4.06 2.78
CA ILE A 272 4.14 5.44 2.27
C ILE A 272 3.64 6.40 3.35
N GLY A 273 2.88 5.88 4.32
CA GLY A 273 2.37 6.64 5.44
C GLY A 273 3.45 7.32 6.28
N HIS A 274 4.66 6.74 6.39
CA HIS A 274 5.79 7.40 7.05
C HIS A 274 6.22 8.68 6.33
N GLN A 275 6.27 8.65 4.98
CA GLN A 275 6.63 9.83 4.20
C GLN A 275 5.53 10.89 4.23
N VAL A 276 4.25 10.46 4.20
CA VAL A 276 3.12 11.37 4.31
C VAL A 276 3.13 12.10 5.66
N ALA A 277 3.27 11.38 6.78
CA ALA A 277 3.38 11.97 8.11
C ALA A 277 4.59 12.93 8.21
N ALA A 278 5.76 12.52 7.70
CA ALA A 278 6.95 13.38 7.69
C ALA A 278 6.75 14.68 6.89
N LYS A 279 6.13 14.61 5.71
CA LYS A 279 5.79 15.80 4.90
C LYS A 279 4.80 16.72 5.61
N MET A 280 3.78 16.15 6.25
CA MET A 280 2.83 16.94 7.05
C MET A 280 3.51 17.64 8.22
N ASN A 281 4.40 16.96 8.93
CA ASN A 281 5.18 17.55 10.02
C ASN A 281 6.11 18.67 9.50
N ALA A 282 6.79 18.47 8.38
CA ALA A 282 7.61 19.51 7.76
C ALA A 282 6.78 20.75 7.38
N ARG A 283 5.57 20.57 6.82
CA ARG A 283 4.65 21.68 6.53
C ARG A 283 4.13 22.33 7.82
N PHE A 284 3.86 21.56 8.87
CA PHE A 284 3.45 22.08 10.17
C PHE A 284 4.53 22.97 10.82
N ASP A 285 5.80 22.57 10.73
CA ASP A 285 6.95 23.28 11.30
C ASP A 285 7.35 24.53 10.48
N ALA A 286 7.00 24.57 9.19
CA ALA A 286 7.34 25.68 8.30
C ALA A 286 6.41 26.89 8.53
N THR A 287 6.82 27.86 9.33
CA THR A 287 6.02 29.04 9.75
C THR A 287 6.18 30.28 8.87
N ALA A 288 6.75 30.15 7.67
CA ALA A 288 6.90 31.30 6.77
C ALA A 288 5.54 31.94 6.44
N ALA A 289 5.46 33.27 6.58
CA ALA A 289 4.23 34.03 6.37
C ALA A 289 3.72 34.03 4.92
N THR A 290 4.64 33.81 3.98
CA THR A 290 4.36 33.67 2.56
C THR A 290 5.13 32.50 1.97
N CYS A 291 4.60 31.97 0.88
CA CYS A 291 5.30 31.04 0.00
C CYS A 291 6.12 31.82 -1.04
N ARG A 292 6.78 31.10 -1.94
CA ARG A 292 7.47 31.69 -3.10
C ARG A 292 6.52 32.63 -3.87
N ASP A 293 7.09 33.69 -4.45
CA ASP A 293 6.37 34.70 -5.24
C ASP A 293 5.23 35.38 -4.46
N GLU A 294 5.48 35.62 -3.17
CA GLU A 294 4.56 36.26 -2.22
C GLU A 294 3.18 35.60 -2.17
N GLN A 295 3.10 34.29 -2.40
CA GLN A 295 1.81 33.59 -2.31
C GLN A 295 1.39 33.36 -0.84
N PRO A 296 0.10 33.23 -0.54
CA PRO A 296 -0.38 32.95 0.81
C PRO A 296 0.21 31.65 1.38
N ALA A 297 0.49 31.62 2.69
CA ALA A 297 1.19 30.51 3.33
C ALA A 297 0.53 29.12 3.17
N PHE A 298 -0.82 29.06 3.14
CA PHE A 298 -1.56 27.82 2.90
C PHE A 298 -1.24 27.15 1.57
N LYS A 299 -0.56 27.85 0.65
CA LYS A 299 -0.09 27.24 -0.59
C LYS A 299 1.02 26.24 -0.36
N CYS A 300 1.96 26.45 0.56
CA CYS A 300 3.16 25.62 0.67
C CYS A 300 3.41 25.07 2.08
N ASN A 301 2.79 25.63 3.12
CA ASN A 301 3.00 25.21 4.49
C ASN A 301 1.70 25.21 5.30
N GLY A 302 1.78 24.64 6.50
CA GLY A 302 0.66 24.19 7.30
C GLY A 302 -0.11 23.03 6.65
N VAL A 303 -1.09 22.51 7.39
CA VAL A 303 -1.94 21.41 6.95
C VAL A 303 -3.40 21.83 7.03
N LEU A 304 -4.10 21.70 5.91
CA LEU A 304 -5.56 21.82 5.86
C LEU A 304 -6.16 20.48 6.28
N ILE A 305 -6.95 20.51 7.36
CA ILE A 305 -7.51 19.32 8.00
C ILE A 305 -9.00 19.52 8.28
N ARG A 306 -9.83 18.55 7.88
CA ARG A 306 -11.28 18.61 8.07
C ARG A 306 -11.75 17.42 8.87
N ALA A 307 -12.45 17.69 9.97
CA ALA A 307 -13.24 16.68 10.62
C ALA A 307 -14.39 16.26 9.70
N ALA A 308 -14.55 14.95 9.51
CA ALA A 308 -15.59 14.40 8.64
C ALA A 308 -16.18 13.14 9.28
N ASP A 309 -17.47 12.93 9.06
CA ASP A 309 -18.18 11.78 9.60
C ASP A 309 -17.97 10.54 8.74
N ALA A 310 -17.94 9.39 9.39
CA ALA A 310 -18.00 8.09 8.73
C ALA A 310 -19.46 7.63 8.68
N SER A 311 -19.91 7.17 7.53
CA SER A 311 -21.29 6.75 7.31
C SER A 311 -21.37 5.80 6.11
N PRO A 312 -22.19 4.74 6.15
CA PRO A 312 -22.49 3.95 4.94
C PRO A 312 -23.41 4.69 3.96
N ASN A 313 -24.02 5.81 4.37
CA ASN A 313 -25.02 6.52 3.56
C ASN A 313 -24.45 7.65 2.71
N PHE A 314 -23.19 8.05 2.95
CA PHE A 314 -22.50 9.08 2.19
C PHE A 314 -20.99 8.91 2.30
N HIS A 315 -20.26 9.43 1.33
CA HIS A 315 -18.80 9.44 1.37
C HIS A 315 -18.27 10.67 2.12
N ALA A 316 -17.26 10.49 2.98
CA ALA A 316 -16.75 11.55 3.85
C ALA A 316 -16.20 12.78 3.10
N TRP A 317 -15.82 12.63 1.83
CA TRP A 317 -15.33 13.70 0.96
C TRP A 317 -16.41 14.41 0.15
N ASN A 318 -17.65 13.90 0.13
CA ASN A 318 -18.76 14.57 -0.56
C ASN A 318 -19.28 15.74 0.28
N PRO A 319 -19.50 16.92 -0.32
CA PRO A 319 -20.10 18.03 0.40
C PRO A 319 -21.53 17.71 0.84
N SER A 320 -21.88 18.10 2.07
CA SER A 320 -23.26 18.02 2.56
C SER A 320 -24.18 19.02 1.86
N ASP A 321 -25.49 18.77 1.82
CA ASP A 321 -26.48 19.71 1.25
C ASP A 321 -26.35 21.12 1.83
N ASN A 322 -26.07 21.21 3.14
CA ASN A 322 -25.80 22.48 3.80
C ASN A 322 -24.55 23.16 3.24
N SER A 323 -23.45 22.42 3.05
CA SER A 323 -22.22 22.95 2.43
C SER A 323 -22.48 23.43 1.00
N ILE A 324 -23.24 22.67 0.21
CA ILE A 324 -23.65 23.03 -1.15
C ILE A 324 -24.43 24.34 -1.15
N GLY A 325 -25.47 24.47 -0.32
CA GLY A 325 -26.34 25.65 -0.25
C GLY A 325 -25.61 26.94 0.13
N ARG A 326 -24.48 26.83 0.86
CA ARG A 326 -23.66 27.98 1.29
C ARG A 326 -22.33 28.11 0.54
N ASN A 327 -22.05 27.25 -0.44
CA ASN A 327 -20.78 27.17 -1.16
C ASN A 327 -19.55 27.16 -0.21
N GLY A 328 -19.61 26.39 0.87
CA GLY A 328 -18.51 26.38 1.84
C GLY A 328 -18.37 25.10 2.62
N ILE A 329 -17.18 24.52 2.54
CA ILE A 329 -16.73 23.35 3.29
C ILE A 329 -15.72 23.84 4.33
N SER A 330 -15.96 23.48 5.60
CA SER A 330 -15.17 23.96 6.72
C SER A 330 -13.94 23.09 6.96
N PHE A 331 -12.77 23.73 7.00
CA PHE A 331 -11.48 23.13 7.34
C PHE A 331 -10.87 23.88 8.51
N SER A 332 -9.94 23.23 9.19
CA SER A 332 -8.96 23.89 10.03
C SER A 332 -7.63 23.97 9.30
N TYR A 333 -6.84 24.98 9.62
CA TYR A 333 -5.46 25.11 9.21
C TYR A 333 -4.58 24.94 10.44
N ILE A 334 -3.65 23.98 10.42
CA ILE A 334 -2.75 23.72 11.55
C ILE A 334 -1.29 23.94 11.12
N ARG A 335 -0.57 24.67 11.97
CA ARG A 335 0.85 25.05 11.84
C ARG A 335 1.39 25.37 13.23
N ALA A 336 2.69 25.27 13.44
CA ALA A 336 3.30 25.40 14.77
C ALA A 336 2.96 26.74 15.47
N ASP A 337 2.80 27.83 14.72
CA ASP A 337 2.48 29.18 15.20
C ASP A 337 0.97 29.51 15.19
N VAL A 338 0.11 28.56 14.80
CA VAL A 338 -1.35 28.77 14.81
C VAL A 338 -1.93 28.48 16.21
N GLY A 339 -1.28 27.63 17.02
CA GLY A 339 -1.70 27.34 18.39
C GLY A 339 -2.98 26.50 18.51
N THR A 340 -3.35 25.73 17.49
CA THR A 340 -4.49 24.79 17.57
C THR A 340 -4.07 23.53 18.35
N VAL A 341 -4.74 23.26 19.48
CA VAL A 341 -4.51 22.04 20.30
C VAL A 341 -5.68 21.06 20.25
N ARG A 342 -6.84 21.47 19.72
CA ARG A 342 -8.01 20.61 19.49
C ARG A 342 -8.74 20.96 18.20
N LEU A 343 -9.21 19.93 17.51
CA LEU A 343 -10.11 20.05 16.35
C LEU A 343 -11.57 19.94 16.79
N ALA A 344 -12.47 20.23 15.85
CA ALA A 344 -13.91 20.15 16.08
C ALA A 344 -14.44 18.70 16.11
N GLY A 345 -13.70 17.77 15.53
CA GLY A 345 -13.98 16.33 15.55
C GLY A 345 -12.71 15.51 15.70
N THR A 346 -12.87 14.19 15.78
CA THR A 346 -11.80 13.25 16.16
C THR A 346 -11.26 12.43 15.01
N GLN A 347 -11.79 12.62 13.80
CA GLN A 347 -11.38 11.93 12.59
C GLN A 347 -11.73 12.77 11.37
N GLY A 348 -11.18 12.41 10.23
CA GLY A 348 -11.56 12.96 8.94
C GLY A 348 -10.41 12.81 7.95
N TYR A 349 -10.15 13.86 7.18
CA TYR A 349 -9.10 13.85 6.18
C TYR A 349 -8.32 15.16 6.11
N THR A 350 -7.16 15.07 5.48
CA THR A 350 -6.22 16.16 5.23
C THR A 350 -6.09 16.38 3.73
N LEU A 351 -5.76 17.60 3.34
CA LEU A 351 -5.42 17.92 1.95
C LEU A 351 -3.91 18.08 1.80
N LYS A 352 -3.41 17.74 0.61
CA LYS A 352 -2.11 18.17 0.12
C LYS A 352 -2.06 19.70 0.11
N GLU A 353 -0.85 20.24 0.09
CA GLU A 353 -0.60 21.62 -0.33
C GLU A 353 -1.43 22.04 -1.56
N THR A 354 -1.90 23.29 -1.60
CA THR A 354 -2.81 23.71 -2.71
C THR A 354 -2.09 23.93 -4.05
N PHE A 355 -0.75 23.85 -4.11
CA PHE A 355 0.00 23.77 -5.37
C PHE A 355 0.21 22.33 -5.87
N ALA A 356 -0.10 21.30 -5.07
CA ALA A 356 0.06 19.93 -5.54
C ALA A 356 -0.85 19.69 -6.76
N PRO A 357 -0.30 19.07 -7.83
CA PRO A 357 -1.11 18.69 -8.98
C PRO A 357 -2.26 17.78 -8.55
N THR A 358 -3.47 18.13 -8.97
CA THR A 358 -4.70 17.43 -8.62
C THR A 358 -5.71 17.62 -9.74
N GLY A 359 -6.68 16.70 -9.88
CA GLY A 359 -7.70 16.79 -10.93
C GLY A 359 -8.65 17.98 -10.69
N HIS A 360 -8.86 18.32 -9.42
CA HIS A 360 -9.73 19.39 -8.96
C HIS A 360 -9.03 20.26 -7.90
N PRO A 361 -8.35 21.35 -8.30
CA PRO A 361 -7.75 22.29 -7.36
C PRO A 361 -8.81 22.95 -6.48
N VAL A 362 -8.60 22.94 -5.17
CA VAL A 362 -9.54 23.55 -4.21
C VAL A 362 -9.36 25.07 -4.16
N THR A 363 -10.48 25.79 -4.00
CA THR A 363 -10.47 27.26 -3.88
C THR A 363 -10.78 27.68 -2.45
N LEU A 364 -9.81 28.23 -1.73
CA LEU A 364 -10.05 28.84 -0.42
C LEU A 364 -10.78 30.17 -0.62
N ARG A 365 -11.83 30.42 0.19
CA ARG A 365 -12.71 31.58 0.09
C ARG A 365 -12.44 32.61 1.19
N CYS A 366 -12.37 32.17 2.43
CA CYS A 366 -12.12 33.04 3.58
C CYS A 366 -11.57 32.28 4.80
N ALA A 367 -11.02 33.01 5.75
CA ALA A 367 -10.55 32.48 7.03
C ALA A 367 -11.18 33.21 8.21
N TYR A 368 -11.41 32.45 9.27
CA TYR A 368 -11.76 32.94 10.59
C TYR A 368 -10.74 32.44 11.60
N PRO A 369 -10.20 33.31 12.47
CA PRO A 369 -9.18 32.94 13.44
C PRO A 369 -9.72 32.03 14.55
N ALA A 370 -11.05 31.89 14.66
CA ALA A 370 -11.74 31.04 15.63
C ALA A 370 -12.97 30.40 14.95
N ASN A 371 -13.56 29.36 15.55
CA ASN A 371 -14.84 28.81 15.11
C ASN A 371 -15.89 29.93 14.94
N ALA A 372 -16.36 30.13 13.72
CA ALA A 372 -17.31 31.17 13.35
C ALA A 372 -18.75 30.65 13.22
N GLY A 373 -18.95 29.33 13.40
CA GLY A 373 -20.26 28.68 13.24
C GLY A 373 -20.75 28.81 11.81
N THR A 374 -19.88 28.53 10.84
CA THR A 374 -20.16 28.93 9.46
C THR A 374 -21.34 28.18 8.85
N ASN A 375 -21.72 27.03 9.41
CA ASN A 375 -22.93 26.29 9.03
C ASN A 375 -24.21 27.13 9.08
N ALA A 376 -24.25 28.23 9.85
CA ALA A 376 -25.37 29.16 9.92
C ALA A 376 -25.13 30.51 9.20
N ILE A 377 -23.98 30.69 8.53
CA ILE A 377 -23.64 31.93 7.82
C ILE A 377 -24.03 31.78 6.34
N PRO A 378 -24.89 32.65 5.79
CA PRO A 378 -25.14 32.69 4.35
C PRO A 378 -23.83 32.86 3.57
N ASP A 379 -23.62 32.04 2.55
CA ASP A 379 -22.40 32.02 1.73
C ASP A 379 -21.08 31.72 2.48
N SER A 380 -21.16 31.28 3.75
CA SER A 380 -20.03 30.95 4.65
C SER A 380 -19.08 32.09 5.02
N CYS A 381 -18.94 33.11 4.16
CA CYS A 381 -18.00 34.22 4.30
C CYS A 381 -18.77 35.52 4.59
N ARG A 382 -18.57 36.07 5.79
CA ARG A 382 -19.07 37.40 6.17
C ARG A 382 -18.35 38.51 5.38
N ALA A 383 -18.76 39.76 5.60
CA ALA A 383 -18.02 40.92 5.13
C ALA A 383 -16.53 40.84 5.53
N SER A 384 -15.67 41.27 4.61
CA SER A 384 -14.22 41.16 4.80
C SER A 384 -13.74 42.00 5.99
N CYS A 385 -12.70 41.52 6.68
CA CYS A 385 -12.08 42.29 7.76
C CYS A 385 -11.53 43.63 7.26
N ARG A 386 -10.95 43.65 6.05
CA ARG A 386 -10.46 44.88 5.41
C ARG A 386 -11.57 45.91 5.20
N SER A 387 -12.73 45.51 4.67
CA SER A 387 -13.86 46.45 4.46
C SER A 387 -14.44 47.01 5.75
N LEU A 388 -14.14 46.39 6.90
CA LEU A 388 -14.53 46.85 8.23
C LEU A 388 -13.41 47.58 9.00
N GLY A 389 -12.28 47.87 8.33
CA GLY A 389 -11.12 48.53 8.94
C GLY A 389 -10.32 47.63 9.89
N VAL A 390 -10.59 46.33 9.94
CA VAL A 390 -9.90 45.35 10.79
C VAL A 390 -8.69 44.82 10.02
N ILE A 391 -7.62 45.61 10.01
CA ILE A 391 -6.35 45.31 9.32
C ILE A 391 -5.16 45.14 10.27
N THR A 392 -5.40 45.10 11.58
CA THR A 392 -4.38 44.84 12.60
C THR A 392 -4.93 43.93 13.70
N VAL A 393 -4.03 43.24 14.42
CA VAL A 393 -4.40 42.42 15.58
C VAL A 393 -5.10 43.26 16.65
N ALA A 394 -4.66 44.50 16.87
CA ALA A 394 -5.27 45.42 17.84
C ALA A 394 -6.71 45.79 17.45
N ALA A 395 -6.96 46.09 16.17
CA ALA A 395 -8.30 46.38 15.67
C ALA A 395 -9.22 45.15 15.81
N TRP A 396 -8.70 43.94 15.54
CA TRP A 396 -9.47 42.72 15.73
C TRP A 396 -9.82 42.50 17.22
N ARG A 397 -8.84 42.62 18.12
CA ARG A 397 -9.05 42.47 19.57
C ARG A 397 -10.09 43.45 20.10
N SER A 398 -9.97 44.73 19.73
CA SER A 398 -10.90 45.76 20.16
C SER A 398 -12.35 45.46 19.78
N ARG A 399 -12.56 44.73 18.68
CA ARG A 399 -13.90 44.45 18.14
C ARG A 399 -14.45 43.09 18.55
N TYR A 400 -13.60 42.05 18.61
CA TYR A 400 -14.05 40.66 18.66
C TYR A 400 -13.50 39.85 19.83
N ALA A 401 -12.63 40.39 20.69
CA ALA A 401 -11.99 39.59 21.76
C ALA A 401 -13.01 38.90 22.69
N SER A 402 -14.13 39.54 23.00
CA SER A 402 -15.22 38.96 23.81
C SER A 402 -16.15 38.03 23.04
N THR A 403 -16.17 38.11 21.71
CA THR A 403 -17.06 37.32 20.84
C THR A 403 -16.36 36.82 19.57
N PRO A 404 -15.27 36.01 19.67
CA PRO A 404 -14.47 35.63 18.49
C PRO A 404 -15.26 34.99 17.34
N HIS A 405 -16.34 34.27 17.63
CA HIS A 405 -17.19 33.64 16.60
C HIS A 405 -17.91 34.64 15.67
N THR A 406 -18.07 35.89 16.09
CA THR A 406 -18.69 36.96 15.27
C THR A 406 -17.70 37.67 14.36
N SER A 407 -16.44 37.21 14.35
CA SER A 407 -15.37 37.80 13.53
C SER A 407 -15.81 38.01 12.08
N CYS A 408 -15.32 39.11 11.51
CA CYS A 408 -15.24 39.31 10.06
C CYS A 408 -14.43 38.21 9.38
N ALA A 409 -14.59 38.09 8.06
CA ALA A 409 -13.87 37.12 7.24
C ALA A 409 -12.53 37.69 6.74
N PHE A 410 -11.43 37.00 7.00
CA PHE A 410 -10.13 37.35 6.41
C PHE A 410 -10.08 36.87 4.96
N GLU A 411 -9.60 37.73 4.07
CA GLU A 411 -9.39 37.41 2.65
C GLU A 411 -8.21 36.44 2.46
N MET A 412 -8.19 35.69 1.36
CA MET A 412 -7.10 34.74 1.04
C MET A 412 -5.88 35.39 0.38
N THR A 413 -5.67 36.68 0.64
CA THR A 413 -4.42 37.37 0.26
C THR A 413 -3.31 37.04 1.28
N PRO A 414 -2.02 37.16 0.92
CA PRO A 414 -0.93 36.76 1.81
C PRO A 414 -0.98 37.50 3.15
N GLY A 415 -1.11 38.83 3.12
CA GLY A 415 -1.17 39.65 4.33
C GLY A 415 -2.43 39.43 5.17
N ALA A 416 -3.61 39.29 4.55
CA ALA A 416 -4.85 39.06 5.30
C ALA A 416 -4.90 37.66 5.92
N PHE A 417 -4.42 36.65 5.21
CA PHE A 417 -4.33 35.29 5.75
C PHE A 417 -3.32 35.22 6.89
N GLN A 418 -2.13 35.82 6.75
CA GLN A 418 -1.16 35.87 7.85
C GLN A 418 -1.72 36.63 9.05
N LEU A 419 -2.42 37.76 8.85
CA LEU A 419 -3.08 38.46 9.94
C LEU A 419 -4.11 37.58 10.67
N SER A 420 -4.81 36.68 9.97
CA SER A 420 -5.71 35.72 10.61
C SER A 420 -4.98 34.73 11.52
N VAL A 421 -3.73 34.37 11.18
CA VAL A 421 -2.84 33.57 12.04
C VAL A 421 -2.36 34.38 13.22
N ASP A 422 -1.88 35.61 13.00
CA ASP A 422 -1.37 36.49 14.06
C ASP A 422 -2.44 36.80 15.12
N VAL A 423 -3.70 36.97 14.69
CA VAL A 423 -4.83 37.17 15.59
C VAL A 423 -5.02 36.00 16.56
N ARG A 424 -4.67 34.77 16.19
CA ARG A 424 -4.86 33.60 17.06
C ARG A 424 -4.03 33.64 18.33
N GLN A 425 -2.80 34.15 18.23
CA GLN A 425 -1.93 34.40 19.39
C GLN A 425 -2.52 35.45 20.33
N SER A 426 -3.53 36.18 19.86
CA SER A 426 -4.12 37.30 20.53
C SER A 426 -5.41 36.95 21.31
N ILE A 427 -5.99 35.77 21.05
CA ILE A 427 -7.25 35.30 21.61
C ILE A 427 -7.06 34.90 23.08
N THR A 428 -7.88 35.48 23.97
CA THR A 428 -7.88 35.17 25.41
C THR A 428 -9.19 34.54 25.88
N HIS A 429 -10.23 34.51 25.04
CA HIS A 429 -11.51 33.91 25.37
C HIS A 429 -11.37 32.38 25.50
N SER A 430 -11.59 31.85 26.70
CA SER A 430 -11.27 30.45 27.08
C SER A 430 -11.85 29.39 26.13
N SER A 431 -13.07 29.57 25.63
CA SER A 431 -13.70 28.66 24.66
C SER A 431 -12.96 28.54 23.31
N TYR A 432 -12.16 29.55 22.94
CA TYR A 432 -11.48 29.63 21.64
C TYR A 432 -9.96 29.51 21.75
N VAL A 433 -9.39 29.72 22.94
CA VAL A 433 -7.97 29.44 23.18
C VAL A 433 -7.70 27.97 22.86
N GLY A 434 -6.76 27.73 21.95
CA GLY A 434 -6.40 26.38 21.54
C GLY A 434 -7.42 25.66 20.66
N ALA A 435 -8.60 26.25 20.42
CA ALA A 435 -9.63 25.66 19.57
C ALA A 435 -9.25 25.77 18.08
N TRP A 436 -9.98 25.05 17.24
CA TRP A 436 -9.83 25.14 15.81
C TRP A 436 -10.11 26.56 15.28
N ASN A 437 -9.39 26.92 14.22
CA ASN A 437 -9.77 28.00 13.32
C ASN A 437 -10.72 27.44 12.24
N GLU A 438 -11.25 28.32 11.41
CA GLU A 438 -12.17 27.96 10.36
C GLU A 438 -11.74 28.55 9.02
N ILE A 439 -11.31 27.69 8.11
CA ILE A 439 -10.96 28.02 6.72
C ILE A 439 -12.08 27.50 5.83
N ILE A 440 -12.65 28.37 5.02
CA ILE A 440 -13.72 28.00 4.10
C ILE A 440 -13.12 27.69 2.74
N ILE A 441 -13.38 26.49 2.26
CA ILE A 441 -13.08 26.05 0.90
C ILE A 441 -14.39 26.01 0.11
N ALA A 442 -14.37 26.47 -1.14
CA ALA A 442 -15.51 26.39 -2.04
C ALA A 442 -15.96 24.93 -2.23
N VAL A 443 -17.25 24.72 -2.50
CA VAL A 443 -17.74 23.36 -2.74
C VAL A 443 -17.20 22.81 -4.05
N TRP A 444 -17.03 21.49 -4.07
CA TRP A 444 -16.67 20.73 -5.25
C TRP A 444 -17.79 19.75 -5.63
N PRO A 445 -17.81 19.22 -6.86
CA PRO A 445 -18.77 18.19 -7.26
C PRO A 445 -18.76 16.95 -6.33
N ASN A 446 -19.89 16.28 -6.17
CA ASN A 446 -19.91 14.97 -5.52
C ASN A 446 -19.14 13.93 -6.34
N ASP A 447 -18.67 12.87 -5.68
CA ASP A 447 -18.20 11.62 -6.30
C ASP A 447 -16.96 11.78 -7.21
N ILE A 448 -16.09 12.73 -6.88
CA ILE A 448 -14.78 12.92 -7.52
C ILE A 448 -13.56 12.64 -6.61
N PRO A 449 -13.55 11.59 -5.76
CA PRO A 449 -12.47 11.38 -4.77
C PRO A 449 -11.06 11.27 -5.36
N ARG A 450 -10.94 10.84 -6.62
CA ARG A 450 -9.65 10.72 -7.33
C ARG A 450 -9.12 12.07 -7.82
N GLU A 451 -10.00 13.05 -7.97
CA GLU A 451 -9.65 14.39 -8.43
C GLU A 451 -9.35 15.32 -7.27
N LEU A 452 -9.79 15.01 -6.05
CA LEU A 452 -9.54 15.84 -4.87
C LEU A 452 -8.10 15.70 -4.36
N PRO A 453 -7.51 16.75 -3.77
CA PRO A 453 -6.16 16.70 -3.22
C PRO A 453 -6.12 16.04 -1.84
N ILE A 454 -6.90 14.97 -1.59
CA ILE A 454 -6.87 14.25 -0.31
C ILE A 454 -5.50 13.57 -0.16
N GLU A 455 -4.85 13.78 0.97
CA GLU A 455 -3.50 13.26 1.24
C GLU A 455 -3.51 12.05 2.17
N ALA A 456 -4.31 12.13 3.24
CA ALA A 456 -4.48 11.07 4.23
C ALA A 456 -5.77 11.25 5.00
N PHE A 457 -6.23 10.16 5.60
CA PHE A 457 -7.23 10.18 6.67
C PHE A 457 -6.54 10.39 8.01
N PHE A 458 -7.25 10.89 9.00
CA PHE A 458 -6.67 11.03 10.34
C PHE A 458 -7.65 10.62 11.43
N TYR A 459 -7.08 10.36 12.60
CA TYR A 459 -7.81 10.35 13.86
C TYR A 459 -6.98 10.99 14.98
N THR A 460 -7.65 11.52 16.00
CA THR A 460 -7.00 12.08 17.18
C THR A 460 -6.47 10.95 18.08
N SER A 461 -5.19 11.02 18.46
CA SER A 461 -4.51 10.06 19.31
C SER A 461 -5.29 9.78 20.60
N GLY A 462 -5.41 8.50 20.96
CA GLY A 462 -6.18 8.06 22.13
C GLY A 462 -7.70 8.00 21.93
N ASN A 463 -8.22 8.34 20.74
CA ASN A 463 -9.65 8.26 20.46
C ASN A 463 -10.02 7.00 19.65
N ALA A 464 -10.57 5.99 20.32
CA ALA A 464 -10.92 4.71 19.69
C ALA A 464 -12.05 4.85 18.64
N THR A 465 -13.06 5.66 18.90
CA THR A 465 -14.15 5.94 17.95
C THR A 465 -13.63 6.64 16.70
N GLY A 466 -12.73 7.62 16.85
CA GLY A 466 -12.07 8.31 15.77
C GLY A 466 -11.24 7.36 14.90
N LEU A 467 -10.51 6.42 15.51
CA LEU A 467 -9.78 5.38 14.78
C LEU A 467 -10.73 4.46 13.99
N ALA A 468 -11.83 4.00 14.61
CA ALA A 468 -12.82 3.16 13.93
C ALA A 468 -13.44 3.88 12.72
N ASN A 469 -13.82 5.16 12.89
CA ASN A 469 -14.34 5.98 11.81
C ASN A 469 -13.28 6.24 10.72
N ALA A 470 -12.04 6.55 11.06
CA ALA A 470 -10.96 6.75 10.08
C ALA A 470 -10.66 5.48 9.26
N ARG A 471 -10.72 4.30 9.91
CA ARG A 471 -10.60 3.00 9.25
C ARG A 471 -11.72 2.75 8.24
N PHE A 472 -12.96 3.07 8.60
CA PHE A 472 -14.08 3.02 7.66
C PHE A 472 -13.85 3.93 6.47
N ILE A 473 -13.51 5.21 6.70
CA ILE A 473 -13.30 6.19 5.62
C ILE A 473 -12.17 5.73 4.68
N GLN A 474 -11.08 5.17 5.22
CA GLN A 474 -10.00 4.63 4.41
C GLN A 474 -10.45 3.48 3.52
N ARG A 475 -11.22 2.51 4.06
CA ARG A 475 -11.72 1.39 3.26
C ARG A 475 -12.72 1.86 2.21
N ASP A 476 -13.64 2.76 2.57
CA ASP A 476 -14.60 3.36 1.64
C ASP A 476 -13.86 4.04 0.47
N TYR A 477 -12.86 4.88 0.75
CA TYR A 477 -12.03 5.51 -0.29
C TYR A 477 -11.36 4.48 -1.21
N LEU A 478 -10.79 3.41 -0.65
CA LEU A 478 -10.16 2.37 -1.45
C LEU A 478 -11.16 1.64 -2.35
N GLU A 479 -12.37 1.36 -1.87
CA GLU A 479 -13.42 0.72 -2.68
C GLU A 479 -13.92 1.62 -3.81
N GLN A 480 -14.03 2.93 -3.56
CA GLN A 480 -14.46 3.89 -4.58
C GLN A 480 -13.37 4.23 -5.62
N THR A 481 -12.10 4.07 -5.27
CA THR A 481 -10.99 4.58 -6.11
C THR A 481 -9.97 3.55 -6.56
N ALA A 482 -9.94 2.39 -5.91
CA ALA A 482 -8.83 1.43 -5.95
C ALA A 482 -7.46 2.04 -5.55
N LEU A 483 -7.44 3.18 -4.88
CA LEU A 483 -6.24 3.86 -4.39
C LEU A 483 -6.14 3.78 -2.86
N PHE A 484 -4.96 3.42 -2.36
CA PHE A 484 -4.67 3.45 -0.93
C PHE A 484 -4.25 4.85 -0.50
N LEU A 485 -4.86 5.39 0.57
CA LEU A 485 -4.36 6.56 1.31
C LEU A 485 -4.15 6.16 2.77
N PRO A 486 -3.05 6.60 3.42
CA PRO A 486 -2.77 6.21 4.79
C PRO A 486 -3.71 6.91 5.78
N ILE A 487 -3.89 6.29 6.95
CA ILE A 487 -4.39 6.93 8.17
C ILE A 487 -3.18 7.46 8.94
N VAL A 488 -3.22 8.73 9.34
CA VAL A 488 -2.23 9.35 10.24
C VAL A 488 -2.85 9.61 11.61
N ARG A 489 -2.10 9.28 12.67
CA ARG A 489 -2.45 9.56 14.06
C ARG A 489 -2.07 11.00 14.37
N LEU A 490 -3.04 11.79 14.83
CA LEU A 490 -2.88 13.20 15.15
C LEU A 490 -2.76 13.44 16.66
N ASN A 491 -1.69 14.09 17.12
CA ASN A 491 -1.53 14.54 18.50
C ASN A 491 -1.17 16.04 18.56
N LEU A 492 -2.17 16.89 18.74
CA LEU A 492 -1.98 18.34 18.89
C LEU A 492 -1.73 18.78 20.35
N ALA A 493 -1.85 17.88 21.32
CA ALA A 493 -1.75 18.21 22.74
C ALA A 493 -0.33 18.11 23.31
N ALA A 494 0.60 17.46 22.61
CA ALA A 494 2.00 17.29 23.02
C ALA A 494 2.95 18.01 22.03
N PRO A 495 3.20 19.33 22.19
CA PRO A 495 3.91 20.15 21.19
C PRO A 495 5.42 19.87 21.04
N GLN A 496 5.98 18.83 21.67
CA GLN A 496 7.42 18.57 21.66
C GLN A 496 7.87 17.51 20.63
N VAL A 497 6.95 16.80 19.97
CA VAL A 497 7.30 15.78 18.97
C VAL A 497 6.20 15.75 17.91
N HIS A 498 6.38 16.46 16.79
CA HIS A 498 5.68 16.29 15.50
C HIS A 498 4.23 15.73 15.54
N PRO A 499 3.18 16.54 15.27
CA PRO A 499 1.80 16.16 15.54
C PRO A 499 1.25 14.99 14.71
N PHE A 500 1.90 14.61 13.62
CA PHE A 500 1.47 13.51 12.75
C PHE A 500 2.39 12.30 12.89
N ALA A 501 1.82 11.15 13.22
CA ALA A 501 2.52 9.88 13.25
C ALA A 501 1.81 8.85 12.34
N PHE A 502 2.58 7.91 11.82
CA PHE A 502 2.05 6.76 11.09
C PHE A 502 2.30 5.48 11.87
N ASP A 503 1.28 4.63 11.90
CA ASP A 503 1.35 3.29 12.46
C ASP A 503 0.65 2.32 11.49
N ALA A 504 1.35 1.24 11.12
CA ALA A 504 0.84 0.22 10.22
C ALA A 504 -0.37 -0.53 10.81
N GLN A 505 -0.51 -0.53 12.15
CA GLN A 505 -1.64 -1.15 12.84
C GLN A 505 -2.92 -0.32 12.75
N ASP A 506 -2.82 0.99 12.52
CA ASP A 506 -4.01 1.86 12.41
C ASP A 506 -4.74 1.62 11.07
N GLN A 507 -4.06 1.04 10.08
CA GLN A 507 -4.53 0.87 8.71
C GLN A 507 -5.52 -0.29 8.54
N THR A 508 -6.39 -0.18 7.54
CA THR A 508 -7.29 -1.26 7.11
C THR A 508 -6.66 -2.09 6.00
N VAL A 509 -6.51 -3.38 6.25
CA VAL A 509 -5.98 -4.36 5.30
C VAL A 509 -6.95 -5.55 5.20
N GLN A 510 -6.64 -6.58 4.41
CA GLN A 510 -7.48 -7.77 4.34
C GLN A 510 -7.66 -8.40 5.74
N GLY A 511 -8.85 -8.95 5.99
CA GLY A 511 -9.23 -9.54 7.29
C GLY A 511 -10.21 -8.67 8.10
N THR A 512 -10.44 -7.42 7.71
CA THR A 512 -11.55 -6.61 8.21
C THR A 512 -12.53 -6.34 7.08
N SER A 513 -13.75 -6.88 7.19
CA SER A 513 -14.81 -6.68 6.20
C SER A 513 -15.40 -5.27 6.30
N MET A 514 -15.98 -4.76 5.21
CA MET A 514 -16.73 -3.51 5.25
C MET A 514 -17.93 -3.55 6.19
N GLN A 515 -18.56 -4.71 6.34
CA GLN A 515 -19.62 -4.91 7.32
C GLN A 515 -19.10 -4.67 8.74
N THR A 516 -17.97 -5.27 9.11
CA THR A 516 -17.34 -5.09 10.43
C THR A 516 -16.96 -3.63 10.68
N LEU A 517 -16.49 -2.93 9.64
CA LEU A 517 -16.20 -1.49 9.76
C LEU A 517 -17.49 -0.67 9.96
N THR A 518 -18.55 -0.97 9.20
CA THR A 518 -19.87 -0.33 9.34
C THR A 518 -20.47 -0.54 10.73
N GLU A 519 -20.30 -1.72 11.33
CA GLU A 519 -20.77 -2.01 12.70
C GLU A 519 -19.94 -1.27 13.76
N GLY A 520 -18.68 -0.92 13.44
CA GLY A 520 -17.75 -0.28 14.35
C GLY A 520 -17.76 1.25 14.34
N ILE A 521 -18.38 1.89 13.33
CA ILE A 521 -18.47 3.35 13.30
C ILE A 521 -19.56 3.87 14.25
N THR A 522 -19.39 5.11 14.69
CA THR A 522 -20.45 5.85 15.40
C THR A 522 -20.86 7.03 14.53
N PRO A 523 -21.95 6.90 13.75
CA PRO A 523 -22.45 8.00 12.94
C PRO A 523 -22.82 9.19 13.84
N ASN A 524 -22.44 10.37 13.40
CA ASN A 524 -22.89 11.60 14.05
C ASN A 524 -24.43 11.71 13.91
N PRO A 525 -25.18 11.96 14.99
CA PRO A 525 -26.63 12.11 14.93
C PRO A 525 -27.08 13.35 14.14
N ASN A 526 -26.18 14.29 13.81
CA ASN A 526 -26.47 15.46 12.97
C ASN A 526 -25.45 15.61 11.82
N PRO A 527 -25.58 14.84 10.73
CA PRO A 527 -24.62 14.84 9.62
C PRO A 527 -24.68 16.13 8.76
N GLN A 528 -25.73 16.96 8.89
CA GLN A 528 -25.87 18.20 8.10
C GLN A 528 -25.12 19.40 8.70
N GLY A 529 -24.58 19.26 9.92
CA GLY A 529 -24.00 20.37 10.68
C GLY A 529 -22.54 20.73 10.40
N TRP A 530 -21.81 19.94 9.61
CA TRP A 530 -20.34 19.98 9.52
C TRP A 530 -19.78 20.23 8.12
#